data_AF-A0A6S6PBI4-F1
#
_entry.id   AF-A0A6S6PBI4-F1
#
_cell.length_a   1.000
_cell.length_b   1.000
_cell.length_c   1.000
_cell.angle_alpha   90.00
_cell.angle_beta   90.00
_cell.angle_gamma   90.00
#
_symmetry.space_group_name_H-M   'P 1'
#
loop_
_entity.id
_entity.type
_entity.pdbx_description
1 polymer ?
#
loop_
_entity_poly.entity_id
_entity_poly.type
_entity_poly.pdbx_seq_one_letter_code
_entity_poly.pdbx_strand_id
1 'polypeptide(L)'
;MTVSTPWLILRCKWKGEDAEPRSDAYFENMFTAAGAGTHNMVEFFDLMSHGTLDLTGSKVSAWIELPYEQADYVGNVSTAPDGKINRRGLVDAARQAADDAGYSTADFSGAVIVMNTATDLFGQLNGWAAVCDTTNVHPALLGQEMGHVYGMEHSRRADQPDADYLDNWDVMSTWGSCHINTVGPYGAWGPGLNAANMRGRGWLDRSRVITVGTDGPAPASNVQLRPLHARELPGHLALEVDDFIIEFRDRAGWDSAIPEPVVLVHSFVDNHSVLQPSHRGTYGLVVGDVWSPWPDIPDLPYFQVRVDAIDPVARTATLSFTRRAGRDLEGEIPRGGDLGLPWVDGGGFIGIDGHVLVIPRGDSLVGSLRQLLALRLADTVTDHTLKSALQQQSLLELSRFVDTRRRILSPRRVSTIRTPAAPSSTVS
;
A
#
# COMPACT_ATOMS: atom_id res chain seq x y z
N MET A 1 -17.94 1.13 -5.74
CA MET A 1 -19.01 0.53 -4.92
C MET A 1 -18.53 0.61 -3.49
N THR A 2 -19.33 1.19 -2.60
CA THR A 2 -18.98 1.31 -1.17
C THR A 2 -19.36 0.02 -0.46
N VAL A 3 -18.48 -0.44 0.43
CA VAL A 3 -18.65 -1.65 1.24
C VAL A 3 -18.80 -1.23 2.69
N SER A 4 -19.87 -1.68 3.34
CA SER A 4 -20.06 -1.46 4.78
C SER A 4 -19.06 -2.31 5.57
N THR A 5 -18.24 -1.66 6.39
CA THR A 5 -17.25 -2.30 7.26
C THR A 5 -17.33 -1.70 8.66
N PRO A 6 -18.41 -1.92 9.42
CA PRO A 6 -18.55 -1.39 10.77
C PRO A 6 -17.53 -2.03 11.72
N TRP A 7 -17.06 -1.26 12.70
CA TRP A 7 -16.12 -1.69 13.73
C TRP A 7 -16.76 -1.69 15.11
N LEU A 8 -16.38 -2.68 15.94
CA LEU A 8 -16.68 -2.66 17.36
C LEU A 8 -15.52 -2.01 18.11
N ILE A 9 -15.78 -0.92 18.81
CA ILE A 9 -14.81 -0.31 19.72
C ILE A 9 -15.02 -0.94 21.08
N LEU A 10 -14.27 -2.00 21.32
CA LEU A 10 -14.39 -2.87 22.47
C LEU A 10 -13.51 -2.35 23.60
N ARG A 11 -14.13 -1.76 24.61
CA ARG A 11 -13.44 -1.16 25.75
C ARG A 11 -13.29 -2.20 26.84
N CYS A 12 -12.06 -2.56 27.16
CA CYS A 12 -11.72 -3.67 28.04
C CYS A 12 -10.98 -3.19 29.29
N LYS A 13 -11.34 -3.77 30.43
CA LYS A 13 -10.66 -3.60 31.71
C LYS A 13 -9.98 -4.90 32.11
N TRP A 14 -8.78 -4.81 32.69
CA TRP A 14 -8.22 -5.96 33.39
C TRP A 14 -9.03 -6.26 34.64
N LYS A 15 -9.03 -7.53 35.07
CA LYS A 15 -9.68 -7.95 36.29
C LYS A 15 -9.14 -7.16 37.49
N GLY A 16 -10.04 -6.54 38.24
CA GLY A 16 -9.69 -5.73 39.41
C GLY A 16 -9.12 -4.34 39.09
N GLU A 17 -9.07 -3.94 37.82
CA GLU A 17 -8.68 -2.59 37.39
C GLU A 17 -9.90 -1.80 36.93
N ASP A 18 -10.47 -0.98 37.82
CA ASP A 18 -11.72 -0.25 37.56
C ASP A 18 -11.54 1.07 36.79
N ALA A 19 -10.31 1.43 36.43
CA ALA A 19 -10.04 2.70 35.75
C ALA A 19 -10.75 2.79 34.39
N GLU A 20 -11.37 3.94 34.11
CA GLU A 20 -12.03 4.27 32.84
C GLU A 20 -11.50 5.64 32.36
N PRO A 21 -10.28 5.67 31.79
CA PRO A 21 -9.47 6.89 31.68
C PRO A 21 -9.95 7.89 30.62
N ARG A 22 -10.90 7.48 29.77
CA ARG A 22 -11.51 8.31 28.72
C ARG A 22 -13.02 8.15 28.78
N SER A 23 -13.74 9.25 28.54
CA SER A 23 -15.20 9.28 28.56
C SER A 23 -15.82 8.53 27.38
N ASP A 24 -17.08 8.10 27.51
CA ASP A 24 -17.86 7.55 26.40
C ASP A 24 -17.84 8.49 25.19
N ALA A 25 -18.07 9.79 25.42
CA ALA A 25 -18.07 10.80 24.36
C ALA A 25 -16.73 10.88 23.61
N TYR A 26 -15.60 10.61 24.26
CA TYR A 26 -14.29 10.57 23.58
C TYR A 26 -14.29 9.46 22.52
N PHE A 27 -14.67 8.24 22.90
CA PHE A 27 -14.68 7.09 21.98
C PHE A 27 -15.77 7.21 20.93
N GLU A 28 -16.98 7.64 21.31
CA GLU A 28 -18.09 7.84 20.37
C GLU A 28 -17.71 8.86 19.29
N ASN A 29 -17.12 9.99 19.66
CA ASN A 29 -16.70 10.99 18.68
C ASN A 29 -15.51 10.49 17.84
N MET A 30 -14.55 9.78 18.44
CA MET A 30 -13.36 9.32 17.72
C MET A 30 -13.65 8.20 16.70
N PHE A 31 -14.64 7.35 16.94
CA PHE A 31 -14.82 6.12 16.15
C PHE A 31 -16.17 6.00 15.45
N THR A 32 -17.08 6.96 15.60
CA THR A 32 -18.40 6.92 14.94
C THR A 32 -18.70 8.21 14.17
N ALA A 33 -19.84 8.25 13.48
CA ALA A 33 -20.30 9.45 12.81
C ALA A 33 -20.53 10.65 13.76
N ALA A 34 -20.61 10.45 15.08
CA ALA A 34 -20.82 11.51 16.06
C ALA A 34 -19.71 12.57 16.07
N GLY A 35 -18.47 12.19 15.75
CA GLY A 35 -17.33 13.12 15.66
C GLY A 35 -17.00 13.58 14.25
N ALA A 36 -17.97 13.62 13.33
CA ALA A 36 -17.74 14.23 12.02
C ALA A 36 -17.16 15.66 12.16
N GLY A 37 -16.20 15.99 11.31
CA GLY A 37 -15.43 17.23 11.27
C GLY A 37 -14.22 17.27 12.21
N THR A 38 -13.80 16.15 12.81
CA THR A 38 -12.79 16.16 13.89
C THR A 38 -11.55 15.30 13.63
N HIS A 39 -11.30 14.89 12.38
CA HIS A 39 -10.22 13.95 12.03
C HIS A 39 -10.33 12.65 12.82
N ASN A 40 -11.56 12.12 12.86
CA ASN A 40 -11.86 10.88 13.54
C ASN A 40 -11.56 9.66 12.64
N MET A 41 -11.68 8.45 13.16
CA MET A 41 -11.32 7.23 12.42
C MET A 41 -12.28 6.91 11.27
N VAL A 42 -13.55 7.34 11.35
CA VAL A 42 -14.51 7.17 10.24
C VAL A 42 -14.08 8.04 9.06
N GLU A 43 -13.73 9.30 9.32
CA GLU A 43 -13.22 10.22 8.31
C GLU A 43 -11.88 9.79 7.74
N PHE A 44 -10.99 9.26 8.59
CA PHE A 44 -9.73 8.69 8.13
C PHE A 44 -9.98 7.63 7.07
N PHE A 45 -10.77 6.60 7.38
CA PHE A 45 -10.99 5.50 6.44
C PHE A 45 -11.88 5.87 5.25
N ASP A 46 -12.85 6.78 5.38
CA ASP A 46 -13.56 7.30 4.19
C ASP A 46 -12.58 7.98 3.23
N LEU A 47 -11.72 8.85 3.75
CA LEU A 47 -10.77 9.60 2.93
C LEU A 47 -9.68 8.70 2.36
N MET A 48 -9.08 7.84 3.18
CA MET A 48 -8.02 6.91 2.76
C MET A 48 -8.53 5.80 1.85
N SER A 49 -9.83 5.47 1.90
CA SER A 49 -10.43 4.46 1.03
C SER A 49 -11.06 5.03 -0.25
N HIS A 50 -10.99 6.35 -0.46
CA HIS A 50 -11.81 7.09 -1.44
C HIS A 50 -13.31 6.71 -1.41
N GLY A 51 -13.86 6.53 -0.21
CA GLY A 51 -15.26 6.19 0.01
C GLY A 51 -15.64 4.78 -0.42
N THR A 52 -14.65 3.90 -0.60
CA THR A 52 -14.91 2.48 -0.83
C THR A 52 -15.27 1.75 0.46
N LEU A 53 -14.88 2.27 1.63
CA LEU A 53 -15.28 1.77 2.94
C LEU A 53 -16.31 2.68 3.60
N ASP A 54 -17.28 2.08 4.26
CA ASP A 54 -18.26 2.76 5.09
C ASP A 54 -18.22 2.19 6.52
N LEU A 55 -17.69 2.99 7.46
CA LEU A 55 -17.57 2.65 8.87
C LEU A 55 -18.72 3.21 9.72
N THR A 56 -19.76 3.83 9.13
CA THR A 56 -20.80 4.55 9.88
C THR A 56 -21.62 3.66 10.83
N GLY A 57 -21.67 2.35 10.58
CA GLY A 57 -22.29 1.36 11.48
C GLY A 57 -21.45 0.95 12.69
N SER A 58 -20.29 1.58 12.92
CA SER A 58 -19.42 1.27 14.05
C SER A 58 -20.10 1.60 15.39
N LYS A 59 -19.76 0.85 16.44
CA LYS A 59 -20.35 0.99 17.77
C LYS A 59 -19.29 0.95 18.85
N VAL A 60 -19.51 1.71 19.93
CA VAL A 60 -18.68 1.66 21.14
C VAL A 60 -19.37 0.78 22.19
N SER A 61 -18.64 -0.20 22.74
CA SER A 61 -19.16 -1.04 23.82
C SER A 61 -19.18 -0.27 25.14
N ALA A 62 -19.87 -0.74 26.19
CA ALA A 62 -19.52 -0.35 27.57
C ALA A 62 -18.10 -0.85 27.93
N TRP A 63 -17.54 -0.40 29.05
CA TRP A 63 -16.32 -1.01 29.60
C TRP A 63 -16.63 -2.42 30.11
N ILE A 64 -15.92 -3.42 29.61
CA ILE A 64 -16.11 -4.83 29.94
C ILE A 64 -14.86 -5.36 30.64
N GLU A 65 -15.03 -6.00 31.79
CA GLU A 65 -13.92 -6.64 32.51
C GLU A 65 -13.54 -7.97 31.84
N LEU A 66 -12.24 -8.15 31.58
CA LEU A 66 -11.66 -9.41 31.12
C LEU A 66 -11.40 -10.33 32.33
N PRO A 67 -11.44 -11.67 32.15
CA PRO A 67 -11.25 -12.60 33.26
C PRO A 67 -9.78 -12.73 33.74
N TYR A 68 -8.88 -11.92 33.21
CA TYR A 68 -7.43 -11.96 33.45
C TYR A 68 -6.95 -10.72 34.19
N GLU A 69 -5.96 -10.88 35.06
CA GLU A 69 -5.23 -9.75 35.63
C GLU A 69 -4.20 -9.25 34.61
N GLN A 70 -3.79 -7.98 34.68
CA GLN A 70 -2.78 -7.44 33.76
C GLN A 70 -1.48 -8.24 33.79
N ALA A 71 -1.09 -8.77 34.95
CA ALA A 71 0.11 -9.60 35.13
C ALA A 71 0.02 -10.97 34.42
N ASP A 72 -1.15 -11.35 33.88
CA ASP A 72 -1.31 -12.55 33.07
C ASP A 72 -0.95 -12.31 31.59
N TYR A 73 -0.88 -11.05 31.16
CA TYR A 73 -0.50 -10.69 29.82
C TYR A 73 1.02 -10.66 29.63
N VAL A 74 1.51 -11.50 28.71
CA VAL A 74 2.95 -11.65 28.42
C VAL A 74 3.37 -11.03 27.08
N GLY A 75 2.48 -10.30 26.41
CA GLY A 75 2.82 -9.53 25.21
C GLY A 75 3.10 -10.37 23.97
N ASN A 76 4.08 -9.93 23.17
CA ASN A 76 4.44 -10.51 21.89
C ASN A 76 5.34 -11.75 22.03
N VAL A 77 4.77 -12.85 22.52
CA VAL A 77 5.42 -14.16 22.56
C VAL A 77 4.63 -15.17 21.73
N SER A 78 5.33 -16.05 21.00
CA SER A 78 4.69 -17.04 20.12
C SER A 78 3.80 -18.03 20.88
N THR A 79 4.27 -18.48 22.05
CA THR A 79 3.53 -19.38 22.95
C THR A 79 3.50 -18.77 24.34
N ALA A 80 2.30 -18.55 24.88
CA ALA A 80 2.14 -18.10 26.25
C ALA A 80 2.41 -19.26 27.24
N PRO A 81 3.07 -19.01 28.38
CA PRO A 81 3.17 -19.98 29.46
C PRO A 81 1.79 -20.40 29.99
N ASP A 82 1.72 -21.55 30.67
CA ASP A 82 0.48 -22.02 31.29
C ASP A 82 -0.13 -20.97 32.23
N GLY A 83 -1.43 -20.70 32.08
CA GLY A 83 -2.16 -19.70 32.86
C GLY A 83 -1.90 -18.25 32.44
N LYS A 84 -1.11 -18.01 31.39
CA LYS A 84 -0.84 -16.67 30.83
C LYS A 84 -1.42 -16.50 29.44
N ILE A 85 -1.55 -15.27 28.97
CA ILE A 85 -2.05 -14.93 27.64
C ILE A 85 -1.06 -14.04 26.89
N ASN A 86 -0.85 -14.31 25.60
CA ASN A 86 -0.12 -13.45 24.68
C ASN A 86 -1.09 -12.55 23.89
N ARG A 87 -0.58 -11.82 22.90
CA ARG A 87 -1.41 -11.01 21.96
C ARG A 87 -2.62 -11.75 21.39
N ARG A 88 -2.45 -13.02 21.01
CA ARG A 88 -3.55 -13.84 20.48
C ARG A 88 -4.59 -14.13 21.56
N GLY A 89 -4.14 -14.55 22.73
CA GLY A 89 -5.00 -14.82 23.89
C GLY A 89 -5.79 -13.58 24.34
N LEU A 90 -5.19 -12.39 24.29
CA LEU A 90 -5.87 -11.12 24.58
C LEU A 90 -7.03 -10.87 23.60
N VAL A 91 -6.79 -11.02 22.30
CA VAL A 91 -7.85 -10.85 21.29
C VAL A 91 -8.96 -11.87 21.46
N ASP A 92 -8.62 -13.13 21.73
CA ASP A 92 -9.61 -14.20 21.93
C ASP A 92 -10.44 -13.96 23.21
N ALA A 93 -9.81 -13.52 24.31
CA ALA A 93 -10.49 -13.15 25.55
C ALA A 93 -11.43 -11.95 25.37
N ALA A 94 -10.97 -10.91 24.66
CA ALA A 94 -11.79 -9.74 24.37
C ALA A 94 -13.00 -10.12 23.48
N ARG A 95 -12.80 -10.97 22.47
CA ARG A 95 -13.89 -11.46 21.62
C ARG A 95 -14.96 -12.19 22.43
N GLN A 96 -14.54 -13.11 23.31
CA GLN A 96 -15.47 -13.83 24.19
C GLN A 96 -16.22 -12.85 25.11
N ALA A 97 -15.52 -11.90 25.71
CA ALA A 97 -16.13 -10.89 26.59
C ALA A 97 -17.14 -10.00 25.86
N ALA A 98 -16.89 -9.68 24.58
CA ALA A 98 -17.84 -8.95 23.73
C ALA A 98 -19.13 -9.76 23.48
N ASP A 99 -18.99 -11.04 23.10
CA ASP A 99 -20.13 -11.92 22.86
C ASP A 99 -20.95 -12.14 24.16
N ASP A 100 -20.29 -12.34 25.30
CA ASP A 100 -20.92 -12.48 26.62
C ASP A 100 -21.68 -11.21 27.05
N ALA A 101 -21.17 -10.03 26.66
CA ALA A 101 -21.82 -8.74 26.89
C ALA A 101 -22.90 -8.38 25.84
N GLY A 102 -23.17 -9.28 24.89
CA GLY A 102 -24.22 -9.10 23.87
C GLY A 102 -23.81 -8.30 22.63
N TYR A 103 -22.52 -8.05 22.43
CA TYR A 103 -21.98 -7.49 21.20
C TYR A 103 -21.57 -8.61 20.26
N SER A 104 -22.49 -9.07 19.39
CA SER A 104 -22.16 -10.15 18.46
C SER A 104 -21.02 -9.75 17.55
N THR A 105 -19.88 -10.43 17.67
CA THR A 105 -18.68 -10.11 16.88
C THR A 105 -18.83 -10.41 15.38
N ALA A 106 -19.93 -11.07 14.99
CA ALA A 106 -20.30 -11.32 13.59
C ALA A 106 -20.91 -10.09 12.88
N ASP A 107 -21.41 -9.11 13.65
CA ASP A 107 -22.01 -7.89 13.10
C ASP A 107 -20.97 -6.87 12.62
N PHE A 108 -19.70 -7.10 12.93
CA PHE A 108 -18.60 -6.17 12.69
C PHE A 108 -17.51 -6.78 11.83
N SER A 109 -16.90 -5.95 10.97
CA SER A 109 -15.77 -6.35 10.13
C SER A 109 -14.47 -6.48 10.92
N GLY A 110 -14.36 -5.76 12.04
CA GLY A 110 -13.23 -5.79 12.95
C GLY A 110 -13.56 -5.11 14.27
N ALA A 111 -12.59 -5.10 15.18
CA ALA A 111 -12.69 -4.42 16.45
C ALA A 111 -11.42 -3.62 16.77
N VAL A 112 -11.61 -2.48 17.44
CA VAL A 112 -10.54 -1.82 18.17
C VAL A 112 -10.71 -2.22 19.63
N ILE A 113 -9.77 -3.01 20.15
CA ILE A 113 -9.72 -3.39 21.55
C ILE A 113 -8.95 -2.32 22.30
N VAL A 114 -9.63 -1.57 23.15
CA VAL A 114 -9.05 -0.48 23.95
C VAL A 114 -8.86 -0.96 25.38
N MET A 115 -7.62 -1.12 25.81
CA MET A 115 -7.29 -1.48 27.19
C MET A 115 -7.25 -0.26 28.10
N ASN A 116 -7.76 -0.41 29.32
CA ASN A 116 -7.86 0.67 30.31
C ASN A 116 -6.55 1.05 31.02
N THR A 117 -5.48 0.26 30.83
CA THR A 117 -4.13 0.54 31.32
C THR A 117 -3.12 0.33 30.20
N ALA A 118 -1.93 0.94 30.32
CA ALA A 118 -0.83 0.75 29.36
C ALA A 118 -0.53 -0.75 29.18
N THR A 119 -0.70 -1.27 27.97
CA THR A 119 -0.75 -2.71 27.70
C THR A 119 0.08 -3.07 26.46
N ASP A 120 -0.36 -2.64 25.28
CA ASP A 120 0.26 -3.00 24.00
C ASP A 120 -0.36 -2.18 22.86
N LEU A 121 0.32 -2.19 21.72
CA LEU A 121 -0.16 -1.64 20.46
C LEU A 121 0.15 -2.64 19.34
N PHE A 122 -0.88 -3.14 18.66
CA PHE A 122 -0.72 -4.00 17.48
C PHE A 122 -2.03 -4.19 16.70
N GLY A 123 -1.91 -4.39 15.39
CA GLY A 123 -2.95 -4.83 14.49
C GLY A 123 -2.69 -6.25 14.00
N GLN A 124 -3.75 -7.02 13.82
CA GLN A 124 -3.65 -8.34 13.20
C GLN A 124 -3.74 -8.21 11.68
N LEU A 125 -2.67 -8.56 10.98
CA LEU A 125 -2.66 -8.58 9.51
C LEU A 125 -3.78 -9.49 8.97
N ASN A 126 -4.73 -8.91 8.24
CA ASN A 126 -5.96 -9.60 7.77
C ASN A 126 -6.73 -10.32 8.90
N GLY A 127 -6.60 -9.83 10.13
CA GLY A 127 -7.25 -10.40 11.31
C GLY A 127 -8.56 -9.71 11.64
N TRP A 128 -8.92 -9.71 12.92
CA TRP A 128 -10.15 -9.08 13.40
C TRP A 128 -9.89 -7.87 14.29
N ALA A 129 -8.69 -7.75 14.89
CA ALA A 129 -8.44 -6.75 15.93
C ALA A 129 -7.28 -5.83 15.60
N ALA A 130 -7.48 -4.55 15.92
CA ALA A 130 -6.45 -3.61 16.31
C ALA A 130 -6.52 -3.42 17.84
N VAL A 131 -5.39 -3.42 18.53
CA VAL A 131 -5.31 -3.28 19.98
C VAL A 131 -4.55 -1.99 20.30
N CYS A 132 -5.11 -1.21 21.22
CA CYS A 132 -4.50 -0.02 21.76
C CYS A 132 -4.81 0.10 23.26
N ASP A 133 -4.25 1.12 23.89
CA ASP A 133 -4.43 1.44 25.29
C ASP A 133 -4.38 2.95 25.54
N THR A 134 -4.42 3.31 26.82
CA THR A 134 -4.41 4.70 27.33
C THR A 134 -3.30 5.60 26.80
N THR A 135 -2.17 5.02 26.37
CA THR A 135 -0.96 5.74 25.92
C THR A 135 -0.90 5.95 24.42
N ASN A 136 -1.64 5.15 23.64
CA ASN A 136 -1.51 5.06 22.19
C ASN A 136 -2.87 5.10 21.43
N VAL A 137 -3.97 5.39 22.13
CA VAL A 137 -5.31 5.61 21.54
C VAL A 137 -5.44 6.96 20.84
N HIS A 138 -4.78 7.12 19.69
CA HIS A 138 -4.88 8.30 18.84
C HIS A 138 -4.83 7.97 17.34
N PRO A 139 -5.36 8.85 16.45
CA PRO A 139 -5.57 8.51 15.05
C PRO A 139 -4.34 8.09 14.26
N ALA A 140 -3.15 8.65 14.54
CA ALA A 140 -1.93 8.28 13.81
C ALA A 140 -1.60 6.78 13.96
N LEU A 141 -1.51 6.28 15.20
CA LEU A 141 -1.21 4.87 15.46
C LEU A 141 -2.39 3.97 15.09
N LEU A 142 -3.62 4.39 15.39
CA LEU A 142 -4.79 3.59 15.04
C LEU A 142 -5.03 3.49 13.54
N GLY A 143 -4.64 4.50 12.75
CA GLY A 143 -4.63 4.42 11.29
C GLY A 143 -3.76 3.27 10.79
N GLN A 144 -2.58 3.07 11.40
CA GLN A 144 -1.69 1.94 11.12
C GLN A 144 -2.30 0.61 11.58
N GLU A 145 -2.67 0.50 12.86
CA GLU A 145 -3.10 -0.78 13.43
C GLU A 145 -4.42 -1.27 12.83
N MET A 146 -5.36 -0.37 12.55
CA MET A 146 -6.57 -0.70 11.80
C MET A 146 -6.25 -1.00 10.32
N GLY A 147 -5.24 -0.35 9.74
CA GLY A 147 -4.72 -0.65 8.40
C GLY A 147 -4.26 -2.11 8.26
N HIS A 148 -3.60 -2.67 9.28
CA HIS A 148 -3.23 -4.09 9.30
C HIS A 148 -4.43 -5.03 9.20
N VAL A 149 -5.54 -4.71 9.87
CA VAL A 149 -6.79 -5.50 9.75
C VAL A 149 -7.30 -5.53 8.31
N TYR A 150 -7.13 -4.44 7.56
CA TYR A 150 -7.40 -4.38 6.12
C TYR A 150 -6.30 -4.99 5.23
N GLY A 151 -5.29 -5.60 5.84
CA GLY A 151 -4.23 -6.34 5.17
C GLY A 151 -3.10 -5.47 4.62
N MET A 152 -2.90 -4.27 5.17
CA MET A 152 -1.74 -3.44 4.85
C MET A 152 -0.52 -3.89 5.66
N GLU A 153 0.64 -3.91 5.02
CA GLU A 153 1.92 -4.11 5.67
C GLU A 153 2.65 -2.77 5.81
N HIS A 154 3.76 -2.76 6.54
CA HIS A 154 4.55 -1.54 6.72
C HIS A 154 5.12 -1.02 5.40
N SER A 155 5.29 0.30 5.34
CA SER A 155 5.88 0.96 4.18
C SER A 155 7.41 1.05 4.29
N ARG A 156 8.08 0.94 3.15
CA ARG A 156 9.54 0.80 3.03
C ARG A 156 10.14 1.83 2.09
N ARG A 157 11.46 1.82 1.97
CA ARG A 157 12.21 2.61 0.97
C ARG A 157 13.02 1.73 0.04
N ALA A 158 13.23 2.20 -1.18
CA ALA A 158 13.95 1.46 -2.21
C ALA A 158 15.41 1.16 -1.84
N ASP A 159 16.06 2.01 -1.05
CA ASP A 159 17.44 1.78 -0.60
C ASP A 159 17.56 0.77 0.55
N GLN A 160 16.45 0.45 1.21
CA GLN A 160 16.35 -0.54 2.29
C GLN A 160 15.03 -1.31 2.14
N PRO A 161 14.87 -2.12 1.08
CA PRO A 161 13.59 -2.71 0.68
C PRO A 161 13.08 -3.81 1.62
N ASP A 162 13.89 -4.23 2.60
CA ASP A 162 13.54 -5.22 3.63
C ASP A 162 13.31 -4.59 5.01
N ALA A 163 13.47 -3.28 5.13
CA ALA A 163 13.28 -2.55 6.38
C ALA A 163 11.96 -1.79 6.39
N ASP A 164 11.15 -2.08 7.40
CA ASP A 164 9.86 -1.46 7.65
C ASP A 164 9.99 -0.07 8.28
N TYR A 165 8.90 0.71 8.20
CA TYR A 165 8.75 2.03 8.82
C TYR A 165 9.66 3.13 8.25
N LEU A 166 9.90 3.10 6.94
CA LEU A 166 10.83 4.03 6.28
C LEU A 166 10.17 5.10 5.41
N ASP A 167 8.85 5.06 5.23
CA ASP A 167 8.13 6.09 4.47
C ASP A 167 7.53 7.16 5.39
N ASN A 168 8.20 8.30 5.51
CA ASN A 168 7.76 9.37 6.41
C ASN A 168 6.41 10.02 6.01
N TRP A 169 5.88 9.71 4.84
CA TRP A 169 4.62 10.27 4.33
C TRP A 169 3.44 9.29 4.38
N ASP A 170 3.63 8.10 4.93
CA ASP A 170 2.60 7.07 4.96
C ASP A 170 2.34 6.53 6.37
N VAL A 171 1.06 6.43 6.73
CA VAL A 171 0.63 5.99 8.07
C VAL A 171 1.16 4.59 8.44
N MET A 172 1.48 3.72 7.47
CA MET A 172 2.04 2.39 7.74
C MET A 172 3.54 2.46 8.11
N SER A 173 4.04 3.65 8.44
CA SER A 173 5.38 3.88 9.00
C SER A 173 5.35 4.65 10.33
N THR A 174 4.22 4.74 11.03
CA THR A 174 4.05 5.61 12.22
C THR A 174 4.95 5.27 13.40
N TRP A 175 5.47 4.04 13.48
CA TRP A 175 6.50 3.67 14.46
C TRP A 175 7.90 4.25 14.14
N GLY A 176 8.09 4.78 12.94
CA GLY A 176 9.29 5.47 12.47
C GLY A 176 9.20 6.99 12.61
N SER A 177 9.73 7.73 11.62
CA SER A 177 9.80 9.20 11.62
C SER A 177 8.72 9.84 10.73
N CYS A 178 7.49 9.35 10.82
CA CYS A 178 6.38 9.90 10.05
C CYS A 178 6.13 11.39 10.34
N HIS A 179 5.65 12.09 9.33
CA HIS A 179 5.18 13.48 9.44
C HIS A 179 3.82 13.53 10.12
N ILE A 180 3.83 13.36 11.44
CA ILE A 180 2.65 13.31 12.30
C ILE A 180 2.39 14.69 12.90
N ASN A 181 1.12 15.12 12.90
CA ASN A 181 0.71 16.27 13.68
C ASN A 181 0.47 15.83 15.12
N THR A 182 1.15 16.47 16.07
CA THR A 182 1.10 16.09 17.49
C THR A 182 -0.06 16.72 18.26
N VAL A 183 -0.81 17.63 17.62
CA VAL A 183 -1.92 18.36 18.24
C VAL A 183 -3.20 18.13 17.45
N GLY A 184 -4.16 17.47 18.10
CA GLY A 184 -5.48 17.18 17.56
C GLY A 184 -6.47 16.86 18.68
N PRO A 185 -7.79 16.82 18.37
CA PRO A 185 -8.83 16.57 19.37
C PRO A 185 -8.71 15.20 20.06
N TYR A 186 -8.09 14.23 19.38
CA TYR A 186 -7.83 12.88 19.90
C TYR A 186 -6.34 12.57 20.01
N GLY A 187 -5.49 13.60 20.12
CA GLY A 187 -4.03 13.45 20.14
C GLY A 187 -3.43 13.50 18.74
N ALA A 188 -2.37 12.71 18.53
CA ALA A 188 -1.57 12.77 17.32
C ALA A 188 -2.25 12.09 16.12
N TRP A 189 -2.15 12.71 14.94
CA TRP A 189 -2.87 12.32 13.72
C TRP A 189 -2.04 12.60 12.47
N GLY A 190 -2.38 11.91 11.38
CA GLY A 190 -1.60 11.95 10.13
C GLY A 190 -0.30 11.13 10.20
N PRO A 191 0.42 10.97 9.07
CA PRO A 191 -0.01 11.32 7.72
C PRO A 191 -1.14 10.39 7.22
N GLY A 192 -1.65 10.64 6.02
CA GLY A 192 -2.57 9.69 5.35
C GLY A 192 -1.86 8.44 4.81
N LEU A 193 -2.59 7.63 4.02
CA LEU A 193 -2.02 6.54 3.25
C LEU A 193 -1.44 7.02 1.93
N ASN A 194 -0.38 6.38 1.45
CA ASN A 194 0.09 6.53 0.09
C ASN A 194 -0.80 5.75 -0.91
N ALA A 195 -0.74 6.16 -2.17
CA ALA A 195 -1.54 5.65 -3.28
C ALA A 195 -1.18 4.21 -3.63
N ALA A 196 0.04 3.75 -3.34
CA ALA A 196 0.44 2.36 -3.55
C ALA A 196 -0.33 1.41 -2.62
N ASN A 197 -0.42 1.74 -1.33
CA ASN A 197 -1.23 1.02 -0.35
C ASN A 197 -2.71 1.08 -0.73
N MET A 198 -3.22 2.26 -1.08
CA MET A 198 -4.61 2.43 -1.52
C MET A 198 -4.93 1.62 -2.78
N ARG A 199 -4.05 1.62 -3.78
CA ARG A 199 -4.15 0.79 -4.99
C ARG A 199 -4.14 -0.69 -4.63
N GLY A 200 -3.21 -1.10 -3.76
CA GLY A 200 -3.05 -2.49 -3.31
C GLY A 200 -4.30 -3.07 -2.67
N ARG A 201 -5.19 -2.22 -2.14
CA ARG A 201 -6.50 -2.59 -1.57
C ARG A 201 -7.70 -2.33 -2.49
N GLY A 202 -7.48 -1.77 -3.67
CA GLY A 202 -8.58 -1.35 -4.57
C GLY A 202 -9.34 -0.13 -4.06
N TRP A 203 -8.74 0.65 -3.17
CA TRP A 203 -9.30 1.85 -2.57
C TRP A 203 -9.03 3.11 -3.40
N LEU A 204 -7.92 3.12 -4.15
CA LEU A 204 -7.61 4.24 -5.02
C LEU A 204 -8.66 4.36 -6.14
N ASP A 205 -9.30 5.52 -6.24
CA ASP A 205 -10.25 5.83 -7.31
C ASP A 205 -9.58 5.81 -8.69
N ARG A 206 -9.76 4.69 -9.40
CA ARG A 206 -9.17 4.43 -10.71
C ARG A 206 -9.64 5.40 -11.79
N SER A 207 -10.81 6.03 -11.64
CA SER A 207 -11.29 7.04 -12.60
C SER A 207 -10.48 8.34 -12.56
N ARG A 208 -9.76 8.57 -11.46
CA ARG A 208 -8.91 9.74 -11.19
C ARG A 208 -7.42 9.44 -11.46
N VAL A 209 -7.08 8.27 -11.98
CA VAL A 209 -5.69 7.84 -12.25
C VAL A 209 -5.41 7.91 -13.74
N ILE A 210 -4.31 8.54 -14.13
CA ILE A 210 -3.78 8.42 -15.50
C ILE A 210 -2.81 7.23 -15.53
N THR A 211 -2.92 6.37 -16.52
CA THR A 211 -1.95 5.27 -16.73
C THR A 211 -1.14 5.53 -17.99
N VAL A 212 0.18 5.48 -17.86
CA VAL A 212 1.16 5.60 -18.95
C VAL A 212 2.05 4.37 -18.93
N GLY A 213 2.22 3.73 -20.09
CA GLY A 213 3.18 2.63 -20.24
C GLY A 213 4.54 3.16 -20.68
N THR A 214 5.61 2.50 -20.26
CA THR A 214 6.97 2.91 -20.68
C THR A 214 7.37 2.42 -22.07
N ASP A 215 6.58 1.51 -22.64
CA ASP A 215 6.77 0.96 -23.99
C ASP A 215 5.95 1.66 -25.10
N GLY A 216 4.94 2.46 -24.75
CA GLY A 216 4.01 3.12 -25.69
C GLY A 216 4.39 4.55 -26.10
N PRO A 217 3.79 5.13 -27.16
CA PRO A 217 4.03 6.53 -27.53
C PRO A 217 3.80 7.44 -26.31
N ALA A 218 4.77 8.31 -26.01
CA ALA A 218 4.65 9.21 -24.88
C ALA A 218 3.43 10.12 -25.07
N PRO A 219 2.63 10.37 -24.03
CA PRO A 219 1.60 11.39 -24.12
C PRO A 219 2.26 12.73 -24.48
N ALA A 220 1.65 13.47 -25.42
CA ALA A 220 2.19 14.73 -25.92
C ALA A 220 2.12 15.88 -24.89
N SER A 221 1.65 15.62 -23.66
CA SER A 221 1.27 16.63 -22.68
C SER A 221 1.93 16.43 -21.32
N ASN A 222 1.97 17.53 -20.55
CA ASN A 222 2.15 17.47 -19.11
C ASN A 222 0.91 16.84 -18.43
N VAL A 223 1.09 16.35 -17.21
CA VAL A 223 0.01 15.87 -16.34
C VAL A 223 -0.06 16.77 -15.12
N GLN A 224 -1.28 17.18 -14.77
CA GLN A 224 -1.53 17.90 -13.52
C GLN A 224 -2.17 16.97 -12.50
N LEU A 225 -1.54 16.83 -11.34
CA LEU A 225 -2.06 16.09 -10.19
C LEU A 225 -2.64 17.04 -9.15
N ARG A 226 -3.75 16.61 -8.53
CA ARG A 226 -4.33 17.14 -7.29
C ARG A 226 -3.76 16.35 -6.11
N PRO A 227 -3.78 16.91 -4.87
CA PRO A 227 -3.35 16.18 -3.70
C PRO A 227 -4.13 14.87 -3.58
N LEU A 228 -3.45 13.78 -3.23
CA LEU A 228 -4.01 12.42 -3.28
C LEU A 228 -5.37 12.32 -2.57
N HIS A 229 -5.49 12.99 -1.43
CA HIS A 229 -6.68 12.95 -0.58
C HIS A 229 -7.71 14.04 -0.91
N ALA A 230 -7.44 14.94 -1.86
CA ALA A 230 -8.33 16.04 -2.22
C ALA A 230 -9.43 15.59 -3.22
N ARG A 231 -10.29 14.66 -2.77
CA ARG A 231 -11.39 14.11 -3.59
C ARG A 231 -12.40 15.17 -4.01
N GLU A 232 -12.55 16.23 -3.23
CA GLU A 232 -13.40 17.38 -3.50
C GLU A 232 -12.95 18.20 -4.71
N LEU A 233 -11.67 18.12 -5.10
CA LEU A 233 -11.13 18.84 -6.23
C LEU A 233 -11.24 18.00 -7.52
N PRO A 234 -11.67 18.59 -8.65
CA PRO A 234 -11.63 17.91 -9.95
C PRO A 234 -10.19 17.79 -10.46
N GLY A 235 -9.90 16.71 -11.21
CA GLY A 235 -8.60 16.48 -11.85
C GLY A 235 -8.09 15.07 -11.61
N HIS A 236 -6.80 14.82 -11.75
CA HIS A 236 -6.20 13.50 -11.49
C HIS A 236 -5.58 13.46 -10.10
N LEU A 237 -5.63 12.32 -9.39
CA LEU A 237 -5.06 12.16 -8.04
C LEU A 237 -3.71 11.47 -8.07
N ALA A 238 -3.49 10.62 -9.06
CA ALA A 238 -2.25 9.90 -9.24
C ALA A 238 -1.97 9.66 -10.73
N LEU A 239 -0.71 9.40 -11.00
CA LEU A 239 -0.20 8.91 -12.27
C LEU A 239 0.41 7.53 -12.03
N GLU A 240 0.09 6.58 -12.89
CA GLU A 240 0.75 5.28 -12.93
C GLU A 240 1.67 5.18 -14.12
N VAL A 241 2.89 4.71 -13.85
CA VAL A 241 3.93 4.42 -14.83
C VAL A 241 4.32 2.96 -14.63
N ASP A 242 3.75 2.08 -15.45
CA ASP A 242 3.79 0.63 -15.25
C ASP A 242 3.46 0.22 -13.80
N ASP A 243 4.44 -0.29 -13.04
CA ASP A 243 4.28 -0.78 -11.67
C ASP A 243 4.36 0.34 -10.61
N PHE A 244 4.81 1.52 -11.00
CA PHE A 244 5.01 2.67 -10.13
C PHE A 244 3.78 3.56 -10.10
N ILE A 245 3.55 4.17 -8.94
CA ILE A 245 2.51 5.16 -8.74
C ILE A 245 3.13 6.45 -8.23
N ILE A 246 2.70 7.56 -8.82
CA ILE A 246 3.19 8.89 -8.56
C ILE A 246 2.02 9.71 -8.04
N GLU A 247 2.20 10.33 -6.89
CA GLU A 247 1.17 11.10 -6.19
C GLU A 247 1.68 12.48 -5.80
N PHE A 248 0.76 13.40 -5.62
CA PHE A 248 1.05 14.72 -5.05
C PHE A 248 0.48 14.79 -3.62
N ARG A 249 1.26 15.31 -2.68
CA ARG A 249 0.86 15.58 -1.29
C ARG A 249 0.99 17.06 -1.01
N ASP A 250 0.05 17.62 -0.26
CA ASP A 250 0.11 19.01 0.18
C ASP A 250 -0.11 19.12 1.71
N ARG A 251 0.11 20.32 2.27
CA ARG A 251 0.02 20.56 3.72
C ARG A 251 -1.42 20.78 4.18
N ALA A 252 -2.32 19.87 3.81
CA ALA A 252 -3.74 19.97 4.14
C ALA A 252 -4.28 18.67 4.72
N GLY A 253 -5.31 18.79 5.56
CA GLY A 253 -5.95 17.64 6.20
C GLY A 253 -4.93 16.75 6.90
N TRP A 254 -5.04 15.44 6.67
CA TRP A 254 -4.19 14.40 7.28
C TRP A 254 -2.69 14.57 7.01
N ASP A 255 -2.32 15.35 6.00
CA ASP A 255 -0.92 15.63 5.66
C ASP A 255 -0.43 17.00 6.14
N SER A 256 -1.16 17.66 7.03
CA SER A 256 -0.82 19.01 7.50
C SER A 256 0.60 19.16 8.08
N ALA A 257 1.18 18.05 8.59
CA ALA A 257 2.50 18.01 9.19
C ALA A 257 3.66 17.71 8.21
N ILE A 258 3.39 17.43 6.93
CA ILE A 258 4.48 17.29 5.94
C ILE A 258 5.23 18.63 5.81
N PRO A 259 6.55 18.63 5.56
CA PRO A 259 7.36 19.85 5.58
C PRO A 259 6.99 20.82 4.45
N GLU A 260 6.71 20.30 3.27
CA GLU A 260 6.33 21.04 2.07
C GLU A 260 5.47 20.19 1.13
N PRO A 261 4.68 20.80 0.23
CA PRO A 261 3.99 20.06 -0.81
C PRO A 261 4.99 19.37 -1.75
N VAL A 262 4.73 18.12 -2.08
CA VAL A 262 5.74 17.21 -2.63
C VAL A 262 5.13 16.17 -3.54
N VAL A 263 5.89 15.72 -4.54
CA VAL A 263 5.55 14.57 -5.37
C VAL A 263 6.27 13.34 -4.82
N LEU A 264 5.55 12.25 -4.63
CA LEU A 264 6.11 10.99 -4.17
C LEU A 264 5.96 9.93 -5.25
N VAL A 265 6.88 8.97 -5.25
CA VAL A 265 6.86 7.84 -6.17
C VAL A 265 7.00 6.56 -5.38
N HIS A 266 6.08 5.62 -5.59
CA HIS A 266 6.08 4.33 -4.92
C HIS A 266 6.00 3.19 -5.92
N SER A 267 6.65 2.09 -5.61
CA SER A 267 6.28 0.78 -6.16
C SER A 267 5.46 0.00 -5.12
N PHE A 268 4.87 -1.12 -5.54
CA PHE A 268 4.14 -2.01 -4.63
C PHE A 268 4.55 -3.46 -4.89
N VAL A 269 5.30 -4.05 -3.97
CA VAL A 269 5.91 -5.38 -4.10
C VAL A 269 5.67 -6.16 -2.81
N ASP A 270 5.26 -7.43 -2.93
CA ASP A 270 5.03 -8.33 -1.80
C ASP A 270 4.16 -7.73 -0.68
N ASN A 271 3.12 -6.98 -1.08
CA ASN A 271 2.18 -6.28 -0.19
C ASN A 271 2.78 -5.09 0.60
N HIS A 272 4.00 -4.67 0.29
CA HIS A 272 4.63 -3.47 0.82
C HIS A 272 4.60 -2.34 -0.22
N SER A 273 4.32 -1.12 0.24
CA SER A 273 4.67 0.08 -0.53
C SER A 273 6.17 0.37 -0.36
N VAL A 274 6.83 0.77 -1.45
CA VAL A 274 8.26 1.07 -1.44
C VAL A 274 8.50 2.43 -2.07
N LEU A 275 8.84 3.42 -1.24
CA LEU A 275 9.12 4.79 -1.64
C LEU A 275 10.43 4.86 -2.45
N GLN A 276 10.38 5.52 -3.61
CA GLN A 276 11.45 5.59 -4.59
C GLN A 276 12.16 6.95 -4.54
N PRO A 277 13.51 6.98 -4.63
CA PRO A 277 14.25 8.23 -4.62
C PRO A 277 14.31 8.86 -6.01
N SER A 278 14.40 10.18 -6.07
CA SER A 278 14.80 10.94 -7.26
C SER A 278 16.23 10.59 -7.69
N HIS A 279 16.65 11.09 -8.85
CA HIS A 279 18.04 11.02 -9.32
C HIS A 279 19.06 11.65 -8.35
N ARG A 280 18.60 12.51 -7.45
CA ARG A 280 19.43 13.17 -6.43
C ARG A 280 19.47 12.40 -5.11
N GLY A 281 18.76 11.27 -5.02
CA GLY A 281 18.64 10.48 -3.79
C GLY A 281 17.60 11.02 -2.80
N THR A 282 16.79 12.02 -3.18
CA THR A 282 15.72 12.58 -2.34
C THR A 282 14.41 11.83 -2.56
N TYR A 283 13.66 11.53 -1.50
CA TYR A 283 12.39 10.79 -1.60
C TYR A 283 11.16 11.69 -1.80
N GLY A 284 11.23 12.92 -1.31
CA GLY A 284 10.25 13.94 -1.61
C GLY A 284 10.68 14.77 -2.83
N LEU A 285 10.04 14.56 -3.98
CA LEU A 285 10.40 15.26 -5.21
C LEU A 285 9.78 16.66 -5.22
N VAL A 286 10.63 17.67 -5.39
CA VAL A 286 10.23 19.08 -5.56
C VAL A 286 10.49 19.55 -6.98
N VAL A 287 10.13 20.80 -7.29
CA VAL A 287 10.31 21.39 -8.62
C VAL A 287 11.75 21.23 -9.12
N GLY A 288 11.90 20.67 -10.32
CA GLY A 288 13.17 20.38 -10.96
C GLY A 288 13.71 18.97 -10.70
N ASP A 289 13.18 18.25 -9.71
CA ASP A 289 13.58 16.86 -9.47
C ASP A 289 13.05 15.94 -10.58
N VAL A 290 13.86 14.91 -10.85
CA VAL A 290 13.62 13.90 -11.88
C VAL A 290 13.64 12.53 -11.24
N TRP A 291 12.72 11.69 -11.67
CA TRP A 291 12.72 10.27 -11.37
C TRP A 291 12.59 9.47 -12.65
N SER A 292 13.27 8.33 -12.70
CA SER A 292 13.09 7.33 -13.74
C SER A 292 13.05 5.95 -13.09
N PRO A 293 12.28 5.00 -13.66
CA PRO A 293 12.21 3.66 -13.09
C PRO A 293 13.50 2.84 -13.33
N TRP A 294 14.33 3.29 -14.27
CA TRP A 294 15.62 2.69 -14.64
C TRP A 294 16.66 3.80 -14.78
N PRO A 295 17.96 3.51 -14.57
CA PRO A 295 19.03 4.47 -14.84
C PRO A 295 19.04 4.91 -16.32
N ASP A 296 19.43 6.16 -16.58
CA ASP A 296 19.62 6.66 -17.94
C ASP A 296 20.84 6.00 -18.58
N ILE A 297 20.58 5.00 -19.41
CA ILE A 297 21.60 4.31 -20.19
C ILE A 297 21.34 4.58 -21.66
N PRO A 298 22.27 5.25 -22.38
CA PRO A 298 22.06 5.70 -23.76
C PRO A 298 21.47 4.65 -24.71
N ASP A 299 21.89 3.39 -24.56
CA ASP A 299 21.49 2.29 -25.43
C ASP A 299 20.18 1.60 -25.01
N LEU A 300 19.60 1.95 -23.86
CA LEU A 300 18.36 1.37 -23.35
C LEU A 300 17.16 2.32 -23.49
N PRO A 301 15.93 1.77 -23.66
CA PRO A 301 14.71 2.56 -23.53
C PRO A 301 14.71 3.30 -22.21
N TYR A 302 14.43 4.59 -22.28
CA TYR A 302 14.48 5.47 -21.13
C TYR A 302 13.16 6.22 -21.01
N PHE A 303 12.66 6.29 -19.77
CA PHE A 303 11.48 7.06 -19.41
C PHE A 303 11.78 7.82 -18.12
N GLN A 304 11.52 9.12 -18.13
CA GLN A 304 11.66 9.96 -16.95
C GLN A 304 10.40 10.78 -16.71
N VAL A 305 10.16 11.07 -15.45
CA VAL A 305 9.18 12.03 -14.96
C VAL A 305 9.93 13.17 -14.31
N ARG A 306 9.60 14.40 -14.67
CA ARG A 306 10.12 15.61 -14.02
C ARG A 306 8.98 16.37 -13.36
N VAL A 307 9.22 16.87 -12.15
CA VAL A 307 8.31 17.83 -11.49
C VAL A 307 8.59 19.22 -12.07
N ASP A 308 7.70 19.72 -12.93
CA ASP A 308 7.87 21.03 -13.57
C ASP A 308 7.44 22.19 -12.68
N ALA A 309 6.36 22.00 -11.91
CA ALA A 309 5.79 23.02 -11.05
C ALA A 309 5.00 22.41 -9.90
N ILE A 310 5.02 23.08 -8.75
CA ILE A 310 4.12 22.85 -7.63
C ILE A 310 3.50 24.20 -7.31
N ASP A 311 2.17 24.27 -7.36
CA ASP A 311 1.39 25.44 -6.99
C ASP A 311 0.60 25.12 -5.71
N PRO A 312 1.06 25.58 -4.54
CA PRO A 312 0.38 25.36 -3.27
C PRO A 312 -0.98 26.07 -3.18
N VAL A 313 -1.17 27.17 -3.92
CA VAL A 313 -2.43 27.94 -3.90
C VAL A 313 -3.47 27.24 -4.74
N ALA A 314 -3.10 26.84 -5.96
CA ALA A 314 -3.98 26.05 -6.81
C ALA A 314 -4.12 24.60 -6.35
N ARG A 315 -3.28 24.14 -5.40
CA ARG A 315 -3.16 22.75 -4.94
C ARG A 315 -2.96 21.80 -6.13
N THR A 316 -1.87 22.01 -6.85
CA THR A 316 -1.51 21.18 -8.01
C THR A 316 -0.02 20.94 -8.15
N ALA A 317 0.36 19.77 -8.64
CA ALA A 317 1.70 19.50 -9.19
C ALA A 317 1.60 19.23 -10.69
N THR A 318 2.52 19.78 -11.47
CA THR A 318 2.61 19.58 -12.92
C THR A 318 3.84 18.74 -13.24
N LEU A 319 3.63 17.65 -13.98
CA LEU A 319 4.65 16.68 -14.35
C LEU A 319 4.83 16.64 -15.86
N SER A 320 6.07 16.54 -16.33
CA SER A 320 6.38 16.23 -17.73
C SER A 320 7.14 14.92 -17.85
N PHE A 321 7.07 14.37 -19.07
CA PHE A 321 7.66 13.09 -19.41
C PHE A 321 8.70 13.28 -20.49
N THR A 322 9.80 12.58 -20.39
CA THR A 322 10.71 12.41 -21.51
C THR A 322 10.90 10.93 -21.75
N ARG A 323 10.78 10.53 -23.02
CA ARG A 323 11.06 9.18 -23.45
C ARG A 323 12.16 9.22 -24.50
N ARG A 324 13.08 8.27 -24.42
CA ARG A 324 14.05 7.99 -25.48
C ARG A 324 13.89 6.53 -25.86
N ALA A 325 13.75 6.26 -27.15
CA ALA A 325 13.91 4.89 -27.64
C ALA A 325 15.37 4.47 -27.40
N GLY A 326 15.59 3.28 -26.86
CA GLY A 326 16.94 2.72 -26.75
C GLY A 326 17.57 2.56 -28.14
N ARG A 327 18.85 2.18 -28.17
CA ARG A 327 19.46 1.76 -29.43
C ARG A 327 18.72 0.53 -29.92
N ASP A 328 18.39 0.52 -31.21
CA ASP A 328 17.86 -0.68 -31.84
C ASP A 328 18.95 -1.76 -31.91
N LEU A 329 18.94 -2.66 -30.93
CA LEU A 329 19.84 -3.81 -30.90
C LEU A 329 19.40 -4.93 -31.88
N GLU A 330 18.28 -4.79 -32.61
CA GLU A 330 17.85 -5.79 -33.60
C GLU A 330 18.87 -5.98 -34.73
N GLY A 331 19.78 -5.01 -34.95
CA GLY A 331 20.91 -5.13 -35.88
C GLY A 331 22.16 -5.81 -35.30
N GLU A 332 22.28 -5.92 -33.98
CA GLU A 332 23.44 -6.48 -33.27
C GLU A 332 23.19 -7.91 -32.75
N ILE A 333 21.93 -8.34 -32.68
CA ILE A 333 21.58 -9.75 -32.53
C ILE A 333 21.97 -10.46 -33.85
N PRO A 334 22.82 -11.52 -33.82
CA PRO A 334 23.17 -12.25 -35.02
C PRO A 334 21.91 -12.69 -35.77
N ARG A 335 21.74 -12.22 -37.02
CA ARG A 335 20.73 -12.76 -37.91
C ARG A 335 21.08 -14.24 -38.11
N GLY A 336 20.28 -15.11 -37.52
CA GLY A 336 20.49 -16.56 -37.56
C GLY A 336 20.48 -17.05 -39.00
N GLY A 337 21.66 -17.45 -39.48
CA GLY A 337 21.87 -18.11 -40.76
C GLY A 337 23.27 -18.69 -40.75
N ASP A 338 23.44 -19.78 -39.98
CA ASP A 338 24.50 -20.81 -40.10
C ASP A 338 24.51 -21.80 -38.90
N LEU A 339 23.74 -21.54 -37.83
CA LEU A 339 23.64 -22.41 -36.63
C LEU A 339 22.24 -23.01 -36.35
N GLY A 340 21.29 -22.92 -37.28
CA GLY A 340 20.01 -23.66 -37.19
C GLY A 340 18.98 -23.13 -36.19
N LEU A 341 19.09 -21.89 -35.70
CA LEU A 341 18.06 -21.23 -34.89
C LEU A 341 17.46 -20.05 -35.65
N PRO A 342 16.25 -20.16 -36.24
CA PRO A 342 15.60 -19.02 -36.90
C PRO A 342 14.93 -18.13 -35.87
N TRP A 343 15.49 -16.94 -35.66
CA TRP A 343 14.79 -15.78 -35.10
C TRP A 343 14.67 -14.74 -36.20
N VAL A 344 13.58 -14.81 -36.96
CA VAL A 344 13.27 -13.84 -38.00
C VAL A 344 11.85 -13.35 -37.73
N ASP A 345 11.74 -12.06 -37.44
CA ASP A 345 10.50 -11.29 -37.41
C ASP A 345 9.52 -11.54 -36.26
N GLY A 346 10.01 -11.96 -35.08
CA GLY A 346 9.26 -11.86 -33.83
C GLY A 346 8.38 -13.07 -33.47
N GLY A 347 8.56 -14.21 -34.14
CA GLY A 347 8.11 -15.55 -33.73
C GLY A 347 9.18 -16.60 -34.08
N GLY A 348 9.07 -17.84 -33.59
CA GLY A 348 10.10 -18.87 -33.78
C GLY A 348 9.73 -20.22 -33.15
N PHE A 349 10.72 -21.07 -32.89
CA PHE A 349 10.53 -22.28 -32.09
C PHE A 349 11.67 -22.48 -31.08
N ILE A 350 11.36 -23.07 -29.94
CA ILE A 350 12.34 -23.51 -28.95
C ILE A 350 12.37 -25.03 -28.94
N GLY A 351 13.56 -25.60 -29.13
CA GLY A 351 13.83 -27.01 -28.87
C GLY A 351 14.40 -27.21 -27.47
N ILE A 352 13.73 -27.96 -26.60
CA ILE A 352 14.28 -28.43 -25.31
C ILE A 352 14.05 -29.94 -25.23
N ASP A 353 15.11 -30.71 -25.05
CA ASP A 353 15.06 -32.18 -24.89
C ASP A 353 14.24 -32.91 -25.98
N GLY A 354 14.35 -32.47 -27.23
CA GLY A 354 13.63 -33.04 -28.37
C GLY A 354 12.18 -32.58 -28.51
N HIS A 355 11.67 -31.76 -27.59
CA HIS A 355 10.37 -31.09 -27.71
C HIS A 355 10.52 -29.74 -28.41
N VAL A 356 9.66 -29.49 -29.39
CA VAL A 356 9.63 -28.23 -30.14
C VAL A 356 8.40 -27.43 -29.73
N LEU A 357 8.62 -26.28 -29.11
CA LEU A 357 7.60 -25.28 -28.80
C LEU A 357 7.58 -24.22 -29.89
N VAL A 358 6.50 -24.11 -30.66
CA VAL A 358 6.31 -23.04 -31.63
C VAL A 358 5.79 -21.79 -30.91
N ILE A 359 6.45 -20.66 -31.14
CA ILE A 359 6.16 -19.36 -30.54
C ILE A 359 5.62 -18.44 -31.64
N PRO A 360 4.33 -18.08 -31.62
CA PRO A 360 3.74 -17.18 -32.60
C PRO A 360 4.40 -15.80 -32.61
N ARG A 361 4.28 -15.12 -33.75
CA ARG A 361 4.73 -13.73 -33.86
C ARG A 361 3.94 -12.85 -32.88
N GLY A 362 4.66 -12.07 -32.07
CA GLY A 362 4.05 -11.15 -31.09
C GLY A 362 3.58 -11.83 -29.80
N ASP A 363 3.93 -13.10 -29.57
CA ASP A 363 3.70 -13.75 -28.28
C ASP A 363 4.55 -13.06 -27.18
N SER A 364 3.99 -12.87 -25.99
CA SER A 364 4.71 -12.26 -24.85
C SER A 364 5.95 -13.05 -24.44
N LEU A 365 6.00 -14.35 -24.74
CA LEU A 365 7.18 -15.19 -24.51
C LEU A 365 8.41 -14.73 -25.31
N VAL A 366 8.20 -14.11 -26.48
CA VAL A 366 9.26 -13.52 -27.31
C VAL A 366 9.99 -12.42 -26.53
N GLY A 367 9.25 -11.59 -25.80
CA GLY A 367 9.81 -10.56 -24.91
C GLY A 367 10.68 -11.18 -23.81
N SER A 368 10.18 -12.19 -23.10
CA SER A 368 10.93 -12.85 -22.03
C SER A 368 12.20 -13.54 -22.52
N LEU A 369 12.17 -14.16 -23.70
CA LEU A 369 13.35 -14.79 -24.28
C LEU A 369 14.40 -13.75 -24.68
N ARG A 370 13.97 -12.59 -25.19
CA ARG A 370 14.87 -11.45 -25.43
C ARG A 370 15.52 -10.98 -24.13
N GLN A 371 14.77 -10.92 -23.03
CA GLN A 371 15.33 -10.54 -21.72
C GLN A 371 16.27 -11.61 -21.15
N LEU A 372 15.96 -12.90 -21.31
CA LEU A 372 16.89 -13.98 -20.95
C LEU A 372 18.18 -13.91 -21.77
N LEU A 373 18.07 -13.62 -23.07
CA LEU A 373 19.24 -13.45 -23.93
C LEU A 373 20.03 -12.20 -23.53
N ALA A 374 19.37 -11.07 -23.29
CA ALA A 374 20.01 -9.83 -22.82
C ALA A 374 20.72 -10.04 -21.48
N LEU A 375 20.12 -10.76 -20.54
CA LEU A 375 20.72 -11.15 -19.26
C LEU A 375 22.02 -11.95 -19.46
N ARG A 376 22.04 -12.86 -20.43
CA ARG A 376 23.23 -13.67 -20.76
C ARG A 376 24.27 -12.89 -21.56
N LEU A 377 23.85 -12.02 -22.47
CA LEU A 377 24.74 -11.15 -23.23
C LEU A 377 25.40 -10.10 -22.33
N ALA A 378 24.71 -9.64 -21.27
CA ALA A 378 25.29 -8.75 -20.27
C ALA A 378 26.57 -9.32 -19.64
N ASP A 379 26.75 -10.64 -19.58
CA ASP A 379 28.00 -11.24 -19.09
C ASP A 379 29.21 -10.96 -20.00
N THR A 380 28.98 -10.60 -21.25
CA THR A 380 30.02 -10.25 -22.23
C THR A 380 30.37 -8.76 -22.23
N VAL A 381 29.58 -7.92 -21.55
CA VAL A 381 29.80 -6.48 -21.44
C VAL A 381 30.94 -6.22 -20.45
N THR A 382 31.96 -5.49 -20.91
CA THR A 382 33.15 -5.14 -20.11
C THR A 382 32.90 -3.96 -19.17
N ASP A 383 31.96 -3.07 -19.50
CA ASP A 383 31.54 -1.99 -18.60
C ASP A 383 30.66 -2.54 -17.47
N HIS A 384 31.15 -2.46 -16.23
CA HIS A 384 30.46 -3.00 -15.07
C HIS A 384 29.11 -2.32 -14.78
N THR A 385 29.00 -1.02 -15.02
CA THR A 385 27.76 -0.26 -14.76
C THR A 385 26.69 -0.66 -15.76
N LEU A 386 27.04 -0.71 -17.04
CA LEU A 386 26.15 -1.15 -18.11
C LEU A 386 25.75 -2.62 -17.92
N LYS A 387 26.70 -3.49 -17.56
CA LYS A 387 26.43 -4.89 -17.23
C LYS A 387 25.38 -5.01 -16.12
N SER A 388 25.61 -4.39 -14.97
CA SER A 388 24.69 -4.49 -13.82
C SER A 388 23.29 -3.98 -14.16
N ALA A 389 23.19 -2.90 -14.92
CA ALA A 389 21.89 -2.35 -15.30
C ALA A 389 21.15 -3.21 -16.35
N LEU A 390 21.85 -3.77 -17.34
CA LEU A 390 21.27 -4.73 -18.28
C LEU A 390 20.74 -5.97 -17.56
N GLN A 391 21.51 -6.47 -16.59
CA GLN A 391 21.09 -7.60 -15.76
C GLN A 391 19.85 -7.26 -14.93
N GLN A 392 19.85 -6.09 -14.26
CA GLN A 392 18.72 -5.64 -13.44
C GLN A 392 17.44 -5.42 -14.27
N GLN A 393 17.55 -4.76 -15.43
CA GLN A 393 16.40 -4.57 -16.33
C GLN A 393 15.87 -5.91 -16.83
N SER A 394 16.75 -6.81 -17.27
CA SER A 394 16.35 -8.12 -17.77
C SER A 394 15.63 -8.95 -16.70
N LEU A 395 16.16 -8.94 -15.46
CA LEU A 395 15.54 -9.62 -14.33
C LEU A 395 14.18 -9.00 -13.95
N LEU A 396 14.06 -7.67 -13.99
CA LEU A 396 12.80 -6.98 -13.71
C LEU A 396 11.73 -7.34 -14.75
N GLU A 397 12.06 -7.30 -16.04
CA GLU A 397 11.13 -7.66 -17.12
C GLU A 397 10.73 -9.15 -17.07
N LEU A 398 11.68 -10.03 -16.71
CA LEU A 398 11.37 -11.42 -16.45
C LEU A 398 10.44 -11.58 -15.24
N SER A 399 10.67 -10.84 -14.16
CA SER A 399 9.77 -10.82 -13.01
C SER A 399 8.38 -10.36 -13.41
N ARG A 400 8.25 -9.27 -14.17
CA ARG A 400 6.97 -8.76 -14.69
C ARG A 400 6.21 -9.79 -15.50
N PHE A 401 6.92 -10.51 -16.37
CA PHE A 401 6.33 -11.60 -17.15
C PHE A 401 5.84 -12.72 -16.23
N VAL A 402 6.67 -13.16 -15.29
CA VAL A 402 6.30 -14.20 -14.31
C VAL A 402 5.09 -13.78 -13.49
N ASP A 403 5.05 -12.55 -12.97
CA ASP A 403 3.94 -12.01 -12.19
C ASP A 403 2.66 -11.91 -13.01
N THR A 404 2.77 -11.47 -14.27
CA THR A 404 1.62 -11.42 -15.18
C THR A 404 1.07 -12.83 -15.45
N ARG A 405 1.95 -13.80 -15.71
CA ARG A 405 1.53 -15.21 -15.87
C ARG A 405 0.95 -15.78 -14.58
N ARG A 406 1.52 -15.46 -13.42
CA ARG A 406 1.00 -15.86 -12.11
C ARG A 406 -0.40 -15.30 -11.87
N ARG A 407 -0.66 -14.04 -12.23
CA ARG A 407 -2.01 -13.43 -12.18
C ARG A 407 -3.02 -14.10 -13.10
N ILE A 408 -2.58 -14.55 -14.29
CA ILE A 408 -3.44 -15.28 -15.24
C ILE A 408 -3.76 -16.70 -14.74
N LEU A 409 -2.77 -17.40 -14.17
CA LEU A 409 -2.89 -18.77 -13.69
C LEU A 409 -3.55 -18.86 -12.31
N SER A 410 -3.37 -17.82 -11.51
CA SER A 410 -4.08 -17.59 -10.26
C SER A 410 -4.98 -16.37 -10.47
N PRO A 411 -6.05 -16.47 -11.29
CA PRO A 411 -7.07 -15.44 -11.27
C PRO A 411 -7.49 -15.38 -9.81
N ARG A 412 -7.14 -14.28 -9.12
CA ARG A 412 -7.31 -14.17 -7.68
C ARG A 412 -8.67 -14.77 -7.36
N ARG A 413 -8.72 -15.73 -6.42
CA ARG A 413 -9.85 -15.73 -5.49
C ARG A 413 -9.86 -14.29 -5.02
N VAL A 414 -10.78 -13.50 -5.58
CA VAL A 414 -11.15 -12.20 -5.03
C VAL A 414 -11.11 -12.42 -3.54
N SER A 415 -10.26 -11.66 -2.85
CA SER A 415 -10.23 -11.69 -1.40
C SER A 415 -11.70 -11.68 -1.00
N THR A 416 -12.19 -12.80 -0.50
CA THR A 416 -13.47 -12.82 0.15
C THR A 416 -13.19 -12.07 1.43
N ILE A 417 -13.21 -10.73 1.35
CA ILE A 417 -13.97 -9.97 2.33
C ILE A 417 -15.21 -10.83 2.52
N ARG A 418 -15.31 -11.47 3.69
CA ARG A 418 -16.48 -12.26 4.01
C ARG A 418 -17.65 -11.29 3.91
N THR A 419 -18.32 -11.27 2.76
CA THR A 419 -19.63 -10.68 2.65
C THR A 419 -20.46 -11.42 3.69
N PRO A 420 -21.05 -10.73 4.69
CA PRO A 420 -22.04 -11.36 5.54
C PRO A 420 -23.10 -11.97 4.63
N ALA A 421 -23.50 -13.21 4.92
CA ALA A 421 -24.56 -13.87 4.17
C ALA A 421 -25.79 -12.97 4.16
N ALA A 422 -26.41 -12.80 2.99
CA ALA A 422 -27.66 -12.05 2.87
C ALA A 422 -28.69 -12.64 3.84
N PRO A 423 -29.49 -11.82 4.55
CA PRO A 423 -30.53 -12.32 5.43
C PRO A 423 -31.51 -13.15 4.60
N SER A 424 -31.72 -14.40 5.00
CA SER A 424 -32.69 -15.29 4.38
C SER A 424 -34.08 -14.71 4.58
N SER A 425 -34.68 -14.21 3.52
CA SER A 425 -36.09 -13.87 3.49
C SER A 425 -36.92 -15.16 3.49
N THR A 426 -37.29 -15.66 4.67
CA THR A 426 -38.43 -16.56 4.80
C THR A 426 -39.68 -15.73 4.99
N VAL A 427 -40.39 -15.51 3.87
CA VAL A 427 -41.82 -15.19 3.88
C VAL A 427 -42.55 -16.50 3.60
N SER A 428 -43.14 -17.06 4.65
CA SER A 428 -44.42 -17.78 4.66
C SER A 428 -44.76 -18.12 6.11
#